data_AF-A0A831K6G4-F1
#
_entry.id   AF-A0A831K6G4-F1
#
_cell.length_a   1.000
_cell.length_b   1.000
_cell.length_c   1.000
_cell.angle_alpha   90.00
_cell.angle_beta   90.00
_cell.angle_gamma   90.00
#
_symmetry.space_group_name_H-M   'P 1'
#
loop_
_entity.id
_entity.type
_entity.pdbx_description
1 polymer ?
#
loop_
_entity_poly.entity_id
_entity_poly.type
_entity_poly.pdbx_seq_one_letter_code
_entity_poly.pdbx_strand_id
1 'polypeptide(L)'
;MVERKRIEIPEGLKVKEVPPGEMEDKFPFDISPMYEGERIRKGEYFVELGGQPLGKPGFELVIALPADQVEDMKVTIVGKDLDEMEEEGAYGFAMIYYVAGEMVEEDLEPVIERRNHDFQNYIEGYMHLQQRHDIWCRIAKSVMKKGLKSLAEIAKATMMLFKNELPFIEKIEAIYSTDEEFNKKVLDELAWPIYNARDARVEAISDEDVDEFYSCHLCQSFAPTNVCIVSPDRPALCGAITWFDGRAAARVDPEGPNRPVPKGECIDPIKGEYSGVNQYAAEESGGEYTRICLHSFFDAPHTSCGCFETIGFYMPEVDGIGFVHRGYPDVAPNGLPFSTMAGQTGGGKQILGFLGVGVAYFRSKKFLQADGGWRRVVWMAKELKDRIKDCIPEEMRDKIATEEDAKTLDELKEFLKKVDHPVVKGVVREVDGQKITDGWVEEEEVVEEAAEEVAKAPAEAAPAQPTMPMQPMQMPMQMPMPQFQMPTPTAAPAGGVKLVIKDAKIKIDKVIVRKAEEKKKK
;
A
#
# COMPACT_ATOMS: atom_id res chain seq x y z
N MET A 1 -4.73 23.27 -19.29
CA MET A 1 -3.47 22.55 -18.98
C MET A 1 -2.63 23.46 -18.11
N VAL A 2 -1.98 22.91 -17.09
CA VAL A 2 -1.06 23.68 -16.23
C VAL A 2 0.21 23.95 -17.02
N GLU A 3 0.65 25.20 -17.11
CA GLU A 3 1.84 25.56 -17.89
C GLU A 3 3.09 24.89 -17.30
N ARG A 4 3.82 24.11 -18.13
CA ARG A 4 5.13 23.56 -17.76
C ARG A 4 6.17 24.65 -17.92
N LYS A 5 6.77 25.05 -16.80
CA LYS A 5 7.81 26.08 -16.76
C LYS A 5 8.92 25.66 -15.82
N ARG A 6 10.11 26.20 -16.08
CA ARG A 6 11.25 26.08 -15.18
C ARG A 6 10.92 26.78 -13.86
N ILE A 7 11.23 26.13 -12.74
CA ILE A 7 11.03 26.69 -11.41
C ILE A 7 12.09 27.75 -11.16
N GLU A 8 11.65 28.95 -10.79
CA GLU A 8 12.52 30.02 -10.36
C GLU A 8 12.97 29.76 -8.91
N ILE A 9 14.28 29.70 -8.69
CA ILE A 9 14.86 29.61 -7.36
C ILE A 9 15.01 31.05 -6.81
N PRO A 10 14.33 31.40 -5.71
CA PRO A 10 14.42 32.73 -5.13
C PRO A 10 15.85 33.17 -4.80
N GLU A 11 16.14 34.46 -5.00
CA GLU A 11 17.41 35.05 -4.57
C GLU A 11 17.58 34.92 -3.04
N GLY A 12 18.80 34.63 -2.60
CA GLY A 12 19.14 34.51 -1.17
C GLY A 12 19.02 33.09 -0.61
N LEU A 13 18.45 32.14 -1.34
CA LEU A 13 18.55 30.72 -0.98
C LEU A 13 19.97 30.20 -1.18
N LYS A 14 20.36 29.23 -0.35
CA LYS A 14 21.61 28.51 -0.54
C LYS A 14 21.46 27.62 -1.76
N VAL A 15 22.30 27.83 -2.78
CA VAL A 15 22.31 27.05 -4.01
C VAL A 15 23.71 26.53 -4.30
N LYS A 16 23.80 25.26 -4.65
CA LYS A 16 25.02 24.60 -5.15
C LYS A 16 24.69 23.97 -6.50
N GLU A 17 25.30 24.48 -7.56
CA GLU A 17 25.17 23.90 -8.90
C GLU A 17 26.34 22.95 -9.16
N VAL A 18 26.04 21.81 -9.77
CA VAL A 18 27.01 20.84 -10.30
C VAL A 18 26.79 20.76 -11.81
N PRO A 19 27.63 21.47 -12.60
CA PRO A 19 27.56 21.49 -14.05
C PRO A 19 27.61 20.12 -14.75
N PRO A 20 27.25 20.05 -16.04
CA PRO A 20 27.47 18.88 -16.87
C PRO A 20 28.95 18.46 -16.89
N GLY A 21 29.22 17.16 -16.76
CA GLY A 21 30.58 16.61 -16.74
C GLY A 21 31.38 16.89 -15.46
N GLU A 22 30.85 17.68 -14.52
CA GLU A 22 31.40 17.82 -13.18
C GLU A 22 30.85 16.71 -12.29
N MET A 23 31.73 16.01 -11.56
CA MET A 23 31.56 14.71 -10.90
C MET A 23 31.82 13.50 -11.83
N GLU A 24 32.79 12.65 -11.46
CA GLU A 24 33.04 11.37 -12.16
C GLU A 24 31.87 10.40 -11.89
N ASP A 25 31.55 9.52 -12.84
CA ASP A 25 30.58 8.41 -12.68
C ASP A 25 31.11 7.29 -11.75
N LYS A 26 31.86 7.67 -10.71
CA LYS A 26 32.33 6.79 -9.65
C LYS A 26 31.65 7.21 -8.36
N PHE A 27 30.56 6.53 -8.05
CA PHE A 27 29.81 6.74 -6.83
C PHE A 27 30.42 5.94 -5.65
N PRO A 28 30.28 6.41 -4.41
CA PRO A 28 30.75 5.70 -3.22
C PRO A 28 29.84 4.53 -2.81
N PHE A 29 28.80 4.26 -3.58
CA PHE A 29 27.79 3.22 -3.36
C PHE A 29 27.64 2.36 -4.60
N ASP A 30 27.14 1.15 -4.40
CA ASP A 30 26.80 0.26 -5.52
C ASP A 30 25.43 0.63 -6.10
N ILE A 31 25.26 0.38 -7.40
CA ILE A 31 23.98 0.57 -8.11
C ILE A 31 23.57 -0.77 -8.70
N SER A 32 22.43 -1.31 -8.24
CA SER A 32 21.89 -2.57 -8.74
C SER A 32 20.43 -2.76 -8.31
N PRO A 33 19.59 -3.39 -9.15
CA PRO A 33 18.25 -3.82 -8.75
C PRO A 33 18.20 -4.70 -7.51
N MET A 34 19.31 -5.33 -7.10
CA MET A 34 19.35 -6.15 -5.88
C MET A 34 19.13 -5.37 -4.58
N TYR A 35 19.40 -4.06 -4.60
CA TYR A 35 19.18 -3.18 -3.44
C TYR A 35 17.71 -2.74 -3.34
N GLU A 36 16.90 -3.01 -4.37
CA GLU A 36 15.48 -2.71 -4.35
C GLU A 36 14.80 -3.43 -3.18
N GLY A 37 14.14 -2.67 -2.32
CA GLY A 37 13.47 -3.20 -1.13
C GLY A 37 14.34 -3.25 0.14
N GLU A 38 15.57 -2.73 0.11
CA GLU A 38 16.30 -2.45 1.35
C GLU A 38 15.45 -1.60 2.30
N ARG A 39 15.31 -2.06 3.53
CA ARG A 39 14.57 -1.34 4.57
C ARG A 39 15.54 -0.74 5.57
N ILE A 40 15.68 0.57 5.53
CA ILE A 40 16.51 1.33 6.47
C ILE A 40 15.65 1.68 7.68
N ARG A 41 15.99 1.14 8.86
CA ARG A 41 15.22 1.31 10.11
C ARG A 41 15.76 2.46 10.95
N LYS A 42 15.02 2.81 12.01
CA LYS A 42 15.48 3.75 13.03
C LYS A 42 16.79 3.26 13.65
N GLY A 43 17.77 4.16 13.76
CA GLY A 43 19.14 3.86 14.18
C GLY A 43 20.09 3.49 13.04
N GLU A 44 19.57 3.13 11.86
CA GLU A 44 20.38 2.77 10.68
C GLU A 44 20.51 3.91 9.67
N TYR A 45 19.54 4.84 9.64
CA TYR A 45 19.60 6.00 8.76
C TYR A 45 20.53 7.09 9.32
N PHE A 46 21.25 7.75 8.42
CA PHE A 46 21.92 9.02 8.68
C PHE A 46 20.92 10.17 8.60
N VAL A 47 20.06 10.21 7.59
CA VAL A 47 18.99 11.22 7.48
C VAL A 47 17.69 10.61 7.00
N GLU A 48 16.60 11.27 7.38
CA GLU A 48 15.24 11.01 6.92
C GLU A 48 14.71 12.25 6.18
N LEU A 49 14.10 12.02 5.02
CA LEU A 49 13.83 13.05 4.02
C LEU A 49 12.39 12.95 3.52
N GLY A 50 11.62 14.03 3.68
CA GLY A 50 10.25 14.17 3.15
C GLY A 50 9.20 13.24 3.77
N GLY A 51 7.94 13.55 3.46
CA GLY A 51 6.80 12.66 3.66
C GLY A 51 5.95 12.91 4.91
N GLN A 52 4.74 12.35 4.89
CA GLN A 52 3.78 12.40 5.98
C GLN A 52 4.35 11.97 7.35
N PRO A 53 5.19 10.91 7.47
CA PRO A 53 5.73 10.53 8.77
C PRO A 53 6.54 11.63 9.47
N LEU A 54 7.10 12.57 8.71
CA LEU A 54 7.87 13.69 9.23
C LEU A 54 7.06 14.98 9.37
N GLY A 55 5.89 15.09 8.72
CA GLY A 55 5.17 16.36 8.57
C GLY A 55 5.99 17.43 7.85
N LYS A 56 6.93 17.02 6.98
CA LYS A 56 7.85 17.88 6.24
C LYS A 56 7.46 17.93 4.77
N PRO A 57 7.60 19.09 4.09
CA PRO A 57 7.27 19.20 2.66
C PRO A 57 8.22 18.32 1.86
N GLY A 58 7.67 17.25 1.28
CA GLY A 58 8.39 16.32 0.43
C GLY A 58 7.63 16.07 -0.86
N PHE A 59 8.30 16.09 -2.02
CA PHE A 59 7.67 15.68 -3.26
C PHE A 59 8.67 15.27 -4.36
N GLU A 60 8.21 14.53 -5.35
CA GLU A 60 8.93 14.28 -6.60
C GLU A 60 8.10 14.76 -7.80
N LEU A 61 8.75 15.41 -8.77
CA LEU A 61 8.06 15.97 -9.92
C LEU A 61 8.91 15.88 -11.18
N VAL A 62 8.36 15.30 -12.24
CA VAL A 62 8.93 15.37 -13.58
C VAL A 62 8.19 16.42 -14.41
N ILE A 63 8.96 17.27 -15.10
CA ILE A 63 8.46 18.32 -15.98
C ILE A 63 9.10 18.14 -17.36
N ALA A 64 8.29 17.93 -18.39
CA ALA A 64 8.74 17.94 -19.78
C ALA A 64 8.98 19.40 -20.22
N LEU A 65 10.16 19.68 -20.77
CA LEU A 65 10.53 21.00 -21.30
C LEU A 65 11.15 20.89 -22.70
N PRO A 66 11.13 21.99 -23.49
CA PRO A 66 11.92 22.08 -24.70
C PRO A 66 13.41 21.84 -24.45
N ALA A 67 14.10 21.19 -25.40
CA ALA A 67 15.49 20.76 -25.24
C ALA A 67 16.48 21.93 -25.03
N ASP A 68 16.17 23.14 -25.47
CA ASP A 68 16.98 24.35 -25.23
C ASP A 68 16.84 24.91 -23.80
N GLN A 69 15.88 24.41 -23.02
CA GLN A 69 15.65 24.80 -21.62
C GLN A 69 16.15 23.77 -20.60
N VAL A 70 16.73 22.66 -21.06
CA VAL A 70 17.28 21.60 -20.21
C VAL A 70 18.80 21.52 -20.41
N GLU A 71 19.55 21.69 -19.32
CA GLU A 71 20.99 21.52 -19.30
C GLU A 71 21.33 20.06 -18.93
N ASP A 72 21.71 19.26 -19.93
CA ASP A 72 21.88 17.81 -19.74
C ASP A 72 22.88 17.45 -18.63
N MET A 73 22.46 16.57 -17.73
CA MET A 73 23.16 16.09 -16.55
C MET A 73 23.52 17.19 -15.53
N LYS A 74 22.92 18.38 -15.59
CA LYS A 74 23.08 19.39 -14.54
C LYS A 74 22.34 18.97 -13.27
N VAL A 75 22.94 19.24 -12.11
CA VAL A 75 22.28 19.09 -10.80
C VAL A 75 22.33 20.42 -10.06
N THR A 76 21.22 20.79 -9.44
CA THR A 76 21.14 21.93 -8.52
C THR A 76 20.68 21.46 -7.16
N ILE A 77 21.44 21.77 -6.11
CA ILE A 77 21.04 21.55 -4.72
C ILE A 77 20.57 22.88 -4.12
N VAL A 78 19.36 22.91 -3.59
CA VAL A 78 18.78 24.07 -2.89
C VAL A 78 18.63 23.74 -1.41
N GLY A 79 19.16 24.59 -0.54
CA GLY A 79 19.18 24.35 0.91
C GLY A 79 20.45 23.60 1.37
N LYS A 80 20.31 22.79 2.42
CA LYS A 80 21.41 22.02 3.02
C LYS A 80 21.75 20.81 2.17
N ASP A 81 23.04 20.55 1.99
CA ASP A 81 23.54 19.31 1.40
C ASP A 81 23.87 18.28 2.50
N LEU A 82 24.21 17.03 2.15
CA LEU A 82 24.41 15.93 3.11
C LEU A 82 25.52 16.20 4.14
N ASP A 83 26.59 16.91 3.75
CA ASP A 83 27.72 17.22 4.64
C ASP A 83 27.40 18.28 5.71
N GLU A 84 26.23 18.92 5.60
CA GLU A 84 25.72 19.92 6.54
C GLU A 84 24.54 19.41 7.39
N MET A 85 24.10 18.19 7.13
CA MET A 85 23.02 17.56 7.85
C MET A 85 23.54 16.87 9.12
N GLU A 86 22.67 16.82 10.13
CA GLU A 86 22.95 16.14 11.38
C GLU A 86 22.58 14.66 11.26
N GLU A 87 23.37 13.79 11.91
CA GLU A 87 23.04 12.37 12.00
C GLU A 87 21.70 12.19 12.73
N GLU A 88 20.87 11.32 12.14
CA GLU A 88 19.46 11.10 12.48
C GLU A 88 18.55 12.34 12.32
N GLY A 89 18.98 13.35 11.57
CA GLY A 89 18.20 14.54 11.23
C GLY A 89 17.04 14.25 10.27
N ALA A 90 15.99 15.09 10.36
CA ALA A 90 14.80 15.04 9.51
C ALA A 90 14.62 16.36 8.74
N TYR A 91 14.48 16.29 7.41
CA TYR A 91 14.42 17.46 6.53
C TYR A 91 13.29 17.34 5.50
N GLY A 92 12.81 18.50 5.00
CA GLY A 92 12.02 18.53 3.76
C GLY A 92 12.84 18.02 2.59
N PHE A 93 12.19 17.51 1.54
CA PHE A 93 12.90 16.97 0.39
C PHE A 93 12.11 17.00 -0.91
N ALA A 94 12.58 17.75 -1.89
CA ALA A 94 12.02 17.77 -3.24
C ALA A 94 13.01 17.19 -4.25
N MET A 95 12.53 16.31 -5.12
CA MET A 95 13.26 15.82 -6.30
C MET A 95 12.52 16.28 -7.55
N ILE A 96 13.07 17.26 -8.25
CA ILE A 96 12.49 17.77 -9.49
C ILE A 96 13.40 17.38 -10.64
N TYR A 97 12.82 16.82 -11.70
CA TYR A 97 13.53 16.52 -12.93
C TYR A 97 12.92 17.26 -14.11
N TYR A 98 13.76 17.98 -14.85
CA TYR A 98 13.41 18.47 -16.18
C TYR A 98 13.91 17.46 -17.20
N VAL A 99 13.04 17.05 -18.12
CA VAL A 99 13.35 16.08 -19.16
C VAL A 99 13.01 16.65 -20.54
N ALA A 100 13.84 16.31 -21.51
CA ALA A 100 13.62 16.65 -22.91
C ALA A 100 14.07 15.52 -23.84
N GLY A 101 13.37 15.37 -24.96
CA GLY A 101 13.67 14.44 -26.04
C GLY A 101 12.56 14.48 -27.08
N GLU A 102 12.80 13.99 -28.29
CA GLU A 102 11.82 14.04 -29.38
C GLU A 102 10.50 13.33 -29.04
N MET A 103 10.58 12.24 -28.26
CA MET A 103 9.41 11.46 -27.83
C MET A 103 8.84 11.90 -26.47
N VAL A 104 9.44 12.90 -25.80
CA VAL A 104 9.02 13.33 -24.45
C VAL A 104 7.83 14.28 -24.56
N GLU A 105 6.64 13.78 -24.20
CA GLU A 105 5.39 14.53 -24.10
C GLU A 105 4.96 14.70 -22.63
N GLU A 106 4.06 15.66 -22.34
CA GLU A 106 3.51 15.85 -20.98
C GLU A 106 2.88 14.56 -20.40
N ASP A 107 2.31 13.72 -21.26
CA ASP A 107 1.68 12.45 -20.90
C ASP A 107 2.68 11.40 -20.38
N LEU A 108 3.99 11.57 -20.65
CA LEU A 108 5.04 10.70 -20.13
C LEU A 108 5.60 11.14 -18.79
N GLU A 109 5.32 12.36 -18.34
CA GLU A 109 5.82 12.84 -17.04
C GLU A 109 5.50 11.87 -15.89
N PRO A 110 4.25 11.40 -15.67
CA PRO A 110 3.97 10.45 -14.59
C PRO A 110 4.64 9.07 -14.78
N VAL A 111 4.85 8.65 -16.03
CA VAL A 111 5.56 7.39 -16.34
C VAL A 111 7.03 7.49 -15.94
N ILE A 112 7.69 8.59 -16.32
CA ILE A 112 9.08 8.87 -15.96
C ILE A 112 9.18 9.08 -14.44
N GLU A 113 8.28 9.87 -13.85
CA GLU A 113 8.23 10.14 -12.40
C GLU A 113 8.14 8.85 -11.61
N ARG A 114 7.32 7.88 -12.06
CA ARG A 114 7.22 6.58 -11.40
C ARG A 114 8.53 5.79 -11.39
N ARG A 115 9.37 5.93 -12.42
CA ARG A 115 10.68 5.24 -12.48
C ARG A 115 11.69 5.81 -11.48
N ASN A 116 11.48 7.02 -10.96
CA ASN A 116 12.30 7.56 -9.88
C ASN A 116 12.29 6.61 -8.66
N HIS A 117 11.15 6.03 -8.32
CA HIS A 117 11.05 5.05 -7.23
C HIS A 117 12.04 3.90 -7.40
N ASP A 118 12.12 3.31 -8.59
CA ASP A 118 12.98 2.15 -8.81
C ASP A 118 14.45 2.58 -8.83
N PHE A 119 14.76 3.65 -9.57
CA PHE A 119 16.14 4.14 -9.72
C PHE A 119 16.76 4.63 -8.42
N GLN A 120 15.97 5.28 -7.55
CA GLN A 120 16.42 5.60 -6.19
C GLN A 120 16.70 4.34 -5.37
N ASN A 121 15.82 3.34 -5.42
CA ASN A 121 15.98 2.10 -4.64
C ASN A 121 17.03 1.14 -5.24
N TYR A 122 17.56 1.41 -6.44
CA TYR A 122 18.71 0.68 -6.97
C TYR A 122 20.04 1.16 -6.37
N ILE A 123 20.04 2.31 -5.70
CA ILE A 123 21.19 2.84 -4.99
C ILE A 123 21.29 2.14 -3.63
N GLU A 124 22.38 1.43 -3.39
CA GLU A 124 22.66 0.80 -2.10
C GLU A 124 22.49 1.83 -0.96
N GLY A 125 21.82 1.44 0.14
CA GLY A 125 21.68 2.31 1.31
C GLY A 125 20.81 3.54 1.08
N TYR A 126 20.05 3.60 -0.01
CA TYR A 126 18.99 4.58 -0.24
C TYR A 126 17.64 3.88 -0.26
N MET A 127 16.70 4.38 0.55
CA MET A 127 15.33 3.88 0.56
C MET A 127 14.41 5.01 0.07
N HIS A 128 13.65 4.77 -0.99
CA HIS A 128 12.60 5.65 -1.50
C HIS A 128 11.25 4.96 -1.41
N LEU A 129 10.26 5.57 -0.76
CA LEU A 129 8.91 5.03 -0.67
C LEU A 129 7.88 6.03 -1.15
N GLN A 130 6.70 5.51 -1.49
CA GLN A 130 5.53 6.26 -1.95
C GLN A 130 5.79 6.95 -3.29
N GLN A 131 5.18 8.13 -3.50
CA GLN A 131 5.18 8.83 -4.77
C GLN A 131 4.74 10.30 -4.61
N ARG A 132 4.90 11.09 -5.68
CA ARG A 132 4.37 12.46 -5.79
C ARG A 132 4.70 13.29 -4.54
N HIS A 133 3.72 13.81 -3.81
CA HIS A 133 3.88 14.63 -2.60
C HIS A 133 3.98 13.82 -1.29
N ASP A 134 3.85 12.50 -1.37
CA ASP A 134 3.85 11.63 -0.19
C ASP A 134 5.19 10.86 -0.06
N ILE A 135 6.21 11.20 -0.88
CA ILE A 135 7.51 10.53 -0.86
C ILE A 135 8.12 10.49 0.54
N TRP A 136 8.82 9.41 0.84
CA TRP A 136 9.55 9.26 2.09
C TRP A 136 10.86 8.53 1.83
N CYS A 137 11.96 9.23 2.11
CA CYS A 137 13.30 8.72 1.83
C CYS A 137 14.14 8.56 3.10
N ARG A 138 15.05 7.59 3.10
CA ARG A 138 16.10 7.43 4.10
C ARG A 138 17.43 7.16 3.41
N ILE A 139 18.50 7.71 3.98
CA ILE A 139 19.88 7.45 3.54
C ILE A 139 20.60 6.77 4.71
N ALA A 140 21.24 5.63 4.46
CA ALA A 140 21.85 4.80 5.50
C ALA A 140 23.18 5.38 6.02
N LYS A 141 23.49 5.15 7.30
CA LYS A 141 24.82 5.46 7.87
C LYS A 141 25.95 4.69 7.18
N SER A 142 25.65 3.54 6.58
CA SER A 142 26.63 2.70 5.88
C SER A 142 27.21 3.40 4.65
N VAL A 143 26.39 4.07 3.83
CA VAL A 143 26.85 4.75 2.62
C VAL A 143 27.59 6.05 2.92
N MET A 144 27.24 6.74 4.01
CA MET A 144 28.04 7.87 4.50
C MET A 144 29.46 7.42 4.85
N LYS A 145 29.62 6.25 5.49
CA LYS A 145 30.94 5.68 5.80
C LYS A 145 31.72 5.26 4.56
N LYS A 146 31.04 4.91 3.46
CA LYS A 146 31.68 4.62 2.16
C LYS A 146 32.14 5.87 1.41
N GLY A 147 31.69 7.06 1.84
CA GLY A 147 32.18 8.33 1.33
C GLY A 147 31.13 9.18 0.60
N LEU A 148 29.84 8.83 0.69
CA LEU A 148 28.75 9.69 0.24
C LEU A 148 28.79 11.02 0.99
N LYS A 149 28.82 12.14 0.26
CA LYS A 149 28.94 13.49 0.85
C LYS A 149 27.91 14.47 0.32
N SER A 150 27.25 14.15 -0.79
CA SER A 150 26.42 15.12 -1.50
C SER A 150 25.16 14.45 -2.07
N LEU A 151 24.00 15.09 -1.91
CA LEU A 151 22.76 14.71 -2.59
C LEU A 151 22.94 14.71 -4.11
N ALA A 152 23.84 15.56 -4.62
CA ALA A 152 24.17 15.58 -6.05
C ALA A 152 24.74 14.25 -6.59
N GLU A 153 25.43 13.44 -5.76
CA GLU A 153 25.92 12.11 -6.17
C GLU A 153 24.74 11.17 -6.43
N ILE A 154 23.73 11.21 -5.55
CA ILE A 154 22.48 10.45 -5.72
C ILE A 154 21.74 10.93 -6.98
N ALA A 155 21.54 12.24 -7.13
CA ALA A 155 20.84 12.80 -8.29
C ALA A 155 21.53 12.44 -9.62
N LYS A 156 22.86 12.50 -9.69
CA LYS A 156 23.64 12.08 -10.87
C LYS A 156 23.44 10.58 -11.17
N ALA A 157 23.53 9.73 -10.15
CA ALA A 157 23.30 8.29 -10.30
C ALA A 157 21.89 8.00 -10.83
N THR A 158 20.87 8.68 -10.30
CA THR A 158 19.49 8.52 -10.74
C THR A 158 19.28 9.04 -12.17
N MET A 159 19.82 10.21 -12.53
CA MET A 159 19.75 10.72 -13.90
C MET A 159 20.45 9.79 -14.90
N MET A 160 21.58 9.20 -14.53
CA MET A 160 22.24 8.18 -15.34
C MET A 160 21.34 6.96 -15.56
N LEU A 161 20.66 6.46 -14.50
CA LEU A 161 19.69 5.37 -14.62
C LEU A 161 18.50 5.75 -15.51
N PHE A 162 17.98 6.98 -15.38
CA PHE A 162 16.96 7.52 -16.28
C PHE A 162 17.37 7.41 -17.75
N LYS A 163 18.56 7.90 -18.12
CA LYS A 163 19.02 7.87 -19.51
C LYS A 163 19.30 6.44 -20.01
N ASN A 164 19.80 5.56 -19.15
CA ASN A 164 20.12 4.19 -19.51
C ASN A 164 18.85 3.35 -19.77
N GLU A 165 17.86 3.50 -18.89
CA GLU A 165 16.65 2.68 -18.90
C GLU A 165 15.53 3.30 -19.76
N LEU A 166 15.54 4.63 -19.94
CA LEU A 166 14.58 5.38 -20.76
C LEU A 166 15.36 6.18 -21.83
N PRO A 167 15.92 5.52 -22.86
CA PRO A 167 16.81 6.16 -23.84
C PRO A 167 16.15 7.24 -24.70
N PHE A 168 14.82 7.36 -24.64
CA PHE A 168 14.07 8.46 -25.25
C PHE A 168 14.25 9.81 -24.50
N ILE A 169 14.82 9.80 -23.30
CA ILE A 169 15.23 11.00 -22.57
C ILE A 169 16.62 11.43 -23.09
N GLU A 170 16.64 12.42 -23.98
CA GLU A 170 17.87 12.95 -24.57
C GLU A 170 18.63 13.87 -23.61
N LYS A 171 17.88 14.70 -22.88
CA LYS A 171 18.42 15.58 -21.84
C LYS A 171 17.65 15.44 -20.53
N ILE A 172 18.37 15.44 -19.44
CA ILE A 172 17.80 15.45 -18.09
C ILE A 172 18.56 16.41 -17.19
N GLU A 173 17.86 17.15 -16.35
CA GLU A 173 18.42 18.02 -15.32
C GLU A 173 17.65 17.79 -14.01
N ALA A 174 18.34 17.85 -12.87
CA ALA A 174 17.71 17.67 -11.56
C ALA A 174 17.87 18.88 -10.65
N ILE A 175 16.81 19.20 -9.89
CA ILE A 175 16.88 20.04 -8.69
C ILE A 175 16.53 19.15 -7.49
N TYR A 176 17.46 19.01 -6.55
CA TYR A 176 17.18 18.43 -5.25
C TYR A 176 17.13 19.54 -4.22
N SER A 177 16.08 19.61 -3.42
CA SER A 177 15.92 20.69 -2.45
C SER A 177 15.55 20.19 -1.07
N THR A 178 16.23 20.72 -0.06
CA THR A 178 15.97 20.47 1.36
C THR A 178 15.48 21.72 2.09
N ASP A 179 15.29 22.82 1.34
CA ASP A 179 14.71 24.05 1.85
C ASP A 179 13.17 23.93 1.96
N GLU A 180 12.66 24.00 3.19
CA GLU A 180 11.24 23.71 3.46
C GLU A 180 10.30 24.78 2.88
N GLU A 181 10.70 26.05 2.87
CA GLU A 181 9.87 27.13 2.34
C GLU A 181 9.78 27.06 0.81
N PHE A 182 10.91 26.84 0.13
CA PHE A 182 10.96 26.58 -1.30
C PHE A 182 10.13 25.35 -1.66
N ASN A 183 10.33 24.23 -0.95
CA ASN A 183 9.62 22.98 -1.23
C ASN A 183 8.11 23.16 -1.09
N LYS A 184 7.65 23.81 -0.01
CA LYS A 184 6.24 24.09 0.21
C LYS A 184 5.66 24.96 -0.92
N LYS A 185 6.36 26.03 -1.29
CA LYS A 185 5.91 26.93 -2.35
C LYS A 185 5.77 26.21 -3.69
N VAL A 186 6.77 25.43 -4.10
CA VAL A 186 6.73 24.68 -5.36
C VAL A 186 5.63 23.62 -5.34
N LEU A 187 5.47 22.93 -4.20
CA LEU A 187 4.42 21.95 -4.02
C LEU A 187 3.03 22.58 -4.22
N ASP A 188 2.76 23.69 -3.53
CA ASP A 188 1.46 24.38 -3.56
C ASP A 188 1.17 25.06 -4.92
N GLU A 189 2.16 25.74 -5.51
CA GLU A 189 1.96 26.57 -6.70
C GLU A 189 2.09 25.80 -8.03
N LEU A 190 2.76 24.64 -8.04
CA LEU A 190 3.07 23.91 -9.28
C LEU A 190 2.75 22.41 -9.20
N ALA A 191 3.32 21.69 -8.23
CA ALA A 191 3.22 20.23 -8.21
C ALA A 191 1.76 19.77 -8.00
N TRP A 192 1.05 20.33 -7.01
CA TRP A 192 -0.36 20.04 -6.77
C TRP A 192 -1.26 20.32 -7.97
N PRO A 193 -1.20 21.51 -8.61
CA PRO A 193 -1.90 21.75 -9.87
C PRO A 193 -1.64 20.69 -10.95
N ILE A 194 -0.39 20.25 -11.13
CA ILE A 194 -0.03 19.22 -12.11
C ILE A 194 -0.64 17.87 -11.72
N TYR A 195 -0.48 17.42 -10.47
CA TYR A 195 -1.05 16.15 -10.00
C TYR A 195 -2.58 16.13 -10.15
N ASN A 196 -3.25 17.22 -9.76
CA ASN A 196 -4.70 17.33 -9.89
C ASN A 196 -5.16 17.31 -11.36
N ALA A 197 -4.41 17.96 -12.26
CA ALA A 197 -4.71 17.92 -13.69
C ALA A 197 -4.53 16.52 -14.29
N ARG A 198 -3.51 15.77 -13.85
CA ARG A 198 -3.30 14.36 -14.26
C ARG A 198 -4.47 13.49 -13.81
N ASP A 199 -4.87 13.61 -12.54
CA ASP A 199 -5.97 12.79 -11.99
C ASP A 199 -7.33 13.13 -12.64
N ALA A 200 -7.64 14.42 -12.82
CA ALA A 200 -8.92 14.87 -13.36
C ALA A 200 -9.18 14.41 -14.81
N ARG A 201 -8.12 14.13 -15.58
CA ARG A 201 -8.24 13.68 -16.97
C ARG A 201 -8.90 12.31 -17.08
N VAL A 202 -8.64 11.43 -16.12
CA VAL A 202 -9.16 10.05 -16.12
C VAL A 202 -10.65 10.03 -15.83
N GLU A 203 -11.15 10.98 -15.03
CA GLU A 203 -12.56 11.08 -14.64
C GLU A 203 -13.52 11.35 -15.82
N ALA A 204 -12.98 11.70 -16.99
CA ALA A 204 -13.74 11.97 -18.21
C ALA A 204 -14.06 10.72 -19.05
N ILE A 205 -13.50 9.57 -18.72
CA ILE A 205 -13.70 8.30 -19.42
C ILE A 205 -13.98 7.17 -18.44
N SER A 206 -14.73 6.16 -18.87
CA SER A 206 -15.02 4.96 -18.08
C SER A 206 -14.54 3.69 -18.79
N ASP A 207 -14.55 2.57 -18.09
CA ASP A 207 -14.09 1.28 -18.62
C ASP A 207 -14.88 0.83 -19.87
N GLU A 208 -16.12 1.27 -20.03
CA GLU A 208 -16.96 1.00 -21.21
C GLU A 208 -16.49 1.75 -22.46
N ASP A 209 -15.77 2.87 -22.30
CA ASP A 209 -15.33 3.74 -23.40
C ASP A 209 -14.04 3.26 -24.08
N VAL A 210 -13.42 2.19 -23.55
CA VAL A 210 -12.13 1.68 -24.01
C VAL A 210 -12.20 0.18 -24.32
N ASP A 211 -11.40 -0.29 -25.26
CA ASP A 211 -11.32 -1.71 -25.67
C ASP A 211 -10.18 -2.48 -24.97
N GLU A 212 -9.23 -1.75 -24.37
CA GLU A 212 -8.08 -2.31 -23.67
C GLU A 212 -7.82 -1.57 -22.37
N PHE A 213 -7.28 -2.31 -21.41
CA PHE A 213 -6.69 -1.78 -20.19
C PHE A 213 -5.17 -1.87 -20.29
N TYR A 214 -4.46 -1.45 -19.23
CA TYR A 214 -3.02 -1.61 -19.16
C TYR A 214 -2.62 -2.33 -17.89
N SER A 215 -1.64 -3.21 -17.99
CA SER A 215 -1.02 -3.83 -16.83
C SER A 215 0.19 -3.03 -16.36
N CYS A 216 0.66 -3.30 -15.14
CA CYS A 216 1.93 -2.80 -14.62
C CYS A 216 2.64 -3.89 -13.80
N HIS A 217 3.86 -4.24 -14.20
CA HIS A 217 4.67 -5.31 -13.58
C HIS A 217 5.82 -4.79 -12.73
N LEU A 218 5.96 -3.47 -12.58
CA LEU A 218 7.07 -2.85 -11.83
C LEU A 218 7.30 -3.50 -10.46
N CYS A 219 6.21 -3.82 -9.76
CA CYS A 219 6.28 -4.34 -8.40
C CYS A 219 6.47 -5.87 -8.30
N GLN A 220 6.61 -6.58 -9.42
CA GLN A 220 6.85 -8.03 -9.39
C GLN A 220 8.25 -8.40 -8.87
N SER A 221 9.19 -7.44 -8.84
CA SER A 221 10.49 -7.58 -8.17
C SER A 221 10.35 -8.08 -6.73
N PHE A 222 9.33 -7.63 -6.00
CA PHE A 222 9.06 -8.03 -4.61
C PHE A 222 7.68 -8.67 -4.38
N ALA A 223 6.77 -8.62 -5.36
CA ALA A 223 5.48 -9.30 -5.32
C ALA A 223 5.27 -10.11 -6.61
N PRO A 224 5.93 -11.27 -6.78
CA PRO A 224 6.05 -11.94 -8.07
C PRO A 224 4.73 -12.37 -8.72
N THR A 225 3.70 -12.66 -7.92
CA THR A 225 2.37 -13.04 -8.42
C THR A 225 1.43 -11.85 -8.57
N ASN A 226 1.89 -10.61 -8.34
CA ASN A 226 1.06 -9.43 -8.44
C ASN A 226 0.72 -9.12 -9.91
N VAL A 227 -0.56 -8.90 -10.15
CA VAL A 227 -1.09 -8.42 -11.43
C VAL A 227 -1.83 -7.12 -11.15
N CYS A 228 -1.25 -6.01 -11.59
CA CYS A 228 -1.86 -4.70 -11.50
C CYS A 228 -2.52 -4.36 -12.83
N ILE A 229 -3.85 -4.30 -12.86
CA ILE A 229 -4.66 -3.87 -14.00
C ILE A 229 -5.12 -2.44 -13.74
N VAL A 230 -4.81 -1.56 -14.68
CA VAL A 230 -5.10 -0.14 -14.67
C VAL A 230 -6.17 0.14 -15.73
N SER A 231 -7.33 0.56 -15.28
CA SER A 231 -8.47 0.95 -16.11
C SER A 231 -8.83 2.41 -15.86
N PRO A 232 -9.65 3.04 -16.73
CA PRO A 232 -10.19 4.37 -16.47
C PRO A 232 -10.86 4.48 -15.08
N ASP A 233 -11.70 3.53 -14.72
CA ASP A 233 -12.41 3.55 -13.43
C ASP A 233 -11.59 2.93 -12.28
N ARG A 234 -10.39 2.41 -12.52
CA ARG A 234 -9.49 1.85 -11.50
C ARG A 234 -8.02 2.19 -11.78
N PRO A 235 -7.54 3.35 -11.29
CA PRO A 235 -6.13 3.70 -11.31
C PRO A 235 -5.28 2.71 -10.50
N ALA A 236 -3.97 2.69 -10.78
CA ALA A 236 -3.04 1.82 -10.05
C ALA A 236 -3.07 2.13 -8.54
N LEU A 237 -2.96 1.08 -7.72
CA LEU A 237 -3.02 1.21 -6.26
C LEU A 237 -1.92 2.10 -5.66
N CYS A 238 -0.81 2.30 -6.37
CA CYS A 238 0.26 3.21 -5.95
C CYS A 238 -0.13 4.69 -6.08
N GLY A 239 -1.20 5.00 -6.83
CA GLY A 239 -1.65 6.34 -7.17
C GLY A 239 -0.85 7.03 -8.28
N ALA A 240 0.13 6.34 -8.90
CA ALA A 240 1.07 6.97 -9.84
C ALA A 240 0.65 6.87 -11.28
N ILE A 241 0.05 5.72 -11.62
CA ILE A 241 -0.22 5.32 -12.99
C ILE A 241 -1.73 5.27 -13.19
N THR A 242 -2.19 6.09 -14.12
CA THR A 242 -3.53 6.09 -14.66
C THR A 242 -3.59 5.28 -15.97
N TRP A 243 -4.79 5.11 -16.52
CA TRP A 243 -4.95 4.44 -17.81
C TRP A 243 -4.24 5.20 -18.95
N PHE A 244 -4.28 6.53 -18.94
CA PHE A 244 -3.58 7.35 -19.93
C PHE A 244 -2.06 7.18 -19.84
N ASP A 245 -1.53 7.08 -18.62
CA ASP A 245 -0.10 6.87 -18.38
C ASP A 245 0.34 5.50 -18.86
N GLY A 246 -0.45 4.45 -18.56
CA GLY A 246 -0.21 3.09 -19.05
C GLY A 246 -0.18 3.02 -20.58
N ARG A 247 -1.11 3.73 -21.24
CA ARG A 247 -1.14 3.88 -22.70
C ARG A 247 0.09 4.58 -23.26
N ALA A 248 0.47 5.70 -22.65
CA ALA A 248 1.63 6.46 -23.09
C ALA A 248 2.92 5.65 -22.92
N ALA A 249 3.08 4.98 -21.77
CA ALA A 249 4.20 4.09 -21.47
C ALA A 249 4.31 2.95 -22.50
N ALA A 250 3.22 2.21 -22.74
CA ALA A 250 3.22 1.07 -23.66
C ALA A 250 3.49 1.47 -25.13
N ARG A 251 3.14 2.71 -25.51
CA ARG A 251 3.42 3.25 -26.86
C ARG A 251 4.90 3.58 -27.04
N VAL A 252 5.55 4.12 -26.02
CA VAL A 252 6.93 4.61 -26.09
C VAL A 252 7.92 3.49 -25.82
N ASP A 253 7.58 2.57 -24.90
CA ASP A 253 8.37 1.40 -24.56
C ASP A 253 7.48 0.14 -24.52
N PRO A 254 7.25 -0.52 -25.68
CA PRO A 254 6.38 -1.69 -25.77
C PRO A 254 6.89 -2.92 -24.99
N GLU A 255 8.20 -3.02 -24.75
CA GLU A 255 8.81 -4.08 -23.97
C GLU A 255 8.89 -3.74 -22.47
N GLY A 256 8.48 -2.52 -22.13
CA GLY A 256 8.49 -1.98 -20.78
C GLY A 256 7.49 -2.65 -19.83
N PRO A 257 7.40 -2.12 -18.60
CA PRO A 257 6.60 -2.71 -17.55
C PRO A 257 5.10 -2.48 -17.72
N ASN A 258 4.67 -1.59 -18.62
CA ASN A 258 3.28 -1.34 -18.92
C ASN A 258 2.90 -1.98 -20.25
N ARG A 259 1.91 -2.88 -20.22
CA ARG A 259 1.50 -3.63 -21.41
C ARG A 259 0.01 -3.49 -21.66
N PRO A 260 -0.43 -3.42 -22.93
CA PRO A 260 -1.85 -3.43 -23.24
C PRO A 260 -2.46 -4.78 -22.87
N VAL A 261 -3.64 -4.76 -22.25
CA VAL A 261 -4.45 -5.92 -21.90
C VAL A 261 -5.80 -5.77 -22.60
N PRO A 262 -6.02 -6.45 -23.73
CA PRO A 262 -7.33 -6.46 -24.38
C PRO A 262 -8.40 -6.93 -23.39
N LYS A 263 -9.54 -6.22 -23.29
CA LYS A 263 -10.60 -6.59 -22.35
C LYS A 263 -11.15 -7.99 -22.63
N GLY A 264 -11.35 -8.33 -23.90
CA GLY A 264 -12.08 -9.55 -24.27
C GLY A 264 -13.58 -9.42 -23.96
N GLU A 265 -14.21 -10.54 -23.62
CA GLU A 265 -15.63 -10.58 -23.26
C GLU A 265 -15.85 -9.98 -21.86
N CYS A 266 -16.84 -9.10 -21.74
CA CYS A 266 -17.32 -8.64 -20.44
C CYS A 266 -18.16 -9.75 -19.78
N ILE A 267 -17.64 -10.39 -18.74
CA ILE A 267 -18.28 -11.48 -18.01
C ILE A 267 -19.27 -10.91 -16.98
N ASP A 268 -18.86 -9.89 -16.23
CA ASP A 268 -19.70 -9.22 -15.24
C ASP A 268 -19.40 -7.71 -15.23
N PRO A 269 -20.30 -6.86 -15.75
CA PRO A 269 -20.07 -5.41 -15.84
C PRO A 269 -20.10 -4.71 -14.48
N ILE A 270 -20.76 -5.30 -13.46
CA ILE A 270 -20.82 -4.73 -12.11
C ILE A 270 -19.51 -5.00 -11.38
N LYS A 271 -19.01 -6.23 -11.46
CA LYS A 271 -17.72 -6.59 -10.86
C LYS A 271 -16.53 -6.08 -11.66
N GLY A 272 -16.72 -5.70 -12.92
CA GLY A 272 -15.64 -5.42 -13.85
C GLY A 272 -14.81 -6.67 -14.11
N GLU A 273 -15.47 -7.81 -14.35
CA GLU A 273 -14.82 -9.07 -14.71
C GLU A 273 -14.79 -9.22 -16.24
N TYR A 274 -13.60 -9.43 -16.79
CA TYR A 274 -13.39 -9.53 -18.23
C TYR A 274 -12.52 -10.74 -18.56
N SER A 275 -12.82 -11.43 -19.66
CA SER A 275 -12.13 -12.68 -20.01
C SER A 275 -10.65 -12.46 -20.35
N GLY A 276 -10.30 -11.36 -21.00
CA GLY A 276 -8.92 -11.00 -21.33
C GLY A 276 -8.12 -10.63 -20.08
N VAL A 277 -8.74 -9.95 -19.11
CA VAL A 277 -8.13 -9.67 -17.79
C VAL A 277 -7.89 -10.97 -17.02
N ASN A 278 -8.84 -11.90 -17.02
CA ASN A 278 -8.72 -13.20 -16.36
C ASN A 278 -7.61 -14.06 -16.98
N GLN A 279 -7.53 -14.09 -18.32
CA GLN A 279 -6.44 -14.76 -19.03
C GLN A 279 -5.08 -14.16 -18.64
N TYR A 280 -4.98 -12.83 -18.70
CA TYR A 280 -3.76 -12.12 -18.31
C TYR A 280 -3.35 -12.42 -16.88
N ALA A 281 -4.30 -12.40 -15.95
CA ALA A 281 -4.07 -12.73 -14.55
C ALA A 281 -3.50 -14.14 -14.38
N ALA A 282 -4.08 -15.13 -15.04
CA ALA A 282 -3.63 -16.52 -14.97
C ALA A 282 -2.21 -16.71 -15.52
N GLU A 283 -1.88 -16.05 -16.62
CA GLU A 283 -0.56 -16.12 -17.24
C GLU A 283 0.50 -15.42 -16.38
N GLU A 284 0.23 -14.17 -16.02
CA GLU A 284 1.19 -13.29 -15.37
C GLU A 284 1.41 -13.64 -13.89
N SER A 285 0.39 -14.15 -13.20
CA SER A 285 0.53 -14.62 -11.81
C SER A 285 1.09 -16.05 -11.70
N GLY A 286 1.47 -16.69 -12.83
CA GLY A 286 1.88 -18.11 -12.85
C GLY A 286 0.79 -19.08 -12.40
N GLY A 287 -0.49 -18.72 -12.57
CA GLY A 287 -1.65 -19.53 -12.21
C GLY A 287 -2.06 -19.50 -10.73
N GLU A 288 -1.44 -18.66 -9.89
CA GLU A 288 -1.84 -18.47 -8.48
C GLU A 288 -3.34 -18.10 -8.33
N TYR A 289 -3.86 -17.31 -9.27
CA TYR A 289 -5.29 -17.03 -9.42
C TYR A 289 -5.62 -16.84 -10.90
N THR A 290 -6.89 -17.03 -11.25
CA THR A 290 -7.34 -17.04 -12.66
C THR A 290 -8.43 -16.02 -12.96
N ARG A 291 -8.82 -15.23 -11.95
CA ARG A 291 -9.89 -14.24 -12.04
C ARG A 291 -9.49 -12.95 -11.34
N ILE A 292 -9.85 -11.81 -11.92
CA ILE A 292 -9.79 -10.50 -11.26
C ILE A 292 -11.10 -9.77 -11.53
N CYS A 293 -11.76 -9.36 -10.45
CA CYS A 293 -12.89 -8.44 -10.48
C CYS A 293 -12.40 -7.03 -10.11
N LEU A 294 -12.40 -6.12 -11.08
CA LEU A 294 -11.87 -4.76 -10.90
C LEU A 294 -12.65 -3.93 -9.89
N HIS A 295 -13.91 -4.22 -9.59
CA HIS A 295 -14.73 -3.37 -8.71
C HIS A 295 -15.36 -4.14 -7.54
N SER A 296 -14.65 -5.17 -7.09
CA SER A 296 -15.04 -6.07 -6.00
C SER A 296 -13.96 -6.15 -4.93
N PHE A 297 -14.41 -6.23 -3.68
CA PHE A 297 -13.63 -6.45 -2.47
C PHE A 297 -13.71 -7.92 -2.02
N PHE A 298 -14.82 -8.61 -2.30
CA PHE A 298 -15.11 -9.95 -1.74
C PHE A 298 -15.08 -11.10 -2.75
N ASP A 299 -15.27 -10.84 -4.05
CA ASP A 299 -15.17 -11.86 -5.11
C ASP A 299 -13.98 -11.55 -6.02
N ALA A 300 -12.99 -12.46 -6.03
CA ALA A 300 -11.76 -12.37 -6.81
C ALA A 300 -11.16 -10.94 -6.84
N PRO A 301 -10.89 -10.34 -5.66
CA PRO A 301 -10.43 -8.96 -5.61
C PRO A 301 -9.12 -8.81 -6.37
N HIS A 302 -8.91 -7.63 -6.94
CA HIS A 302 -7.63 -7.26 -7.51
C HIS A 302 -6.51 -7.41 -6.46
N THR A 303 -5.32 -7.85 -6.89
CA THR A 303 -4.20 -8.08 -5.96
C THR A 303 -3.53 -6.78 -5.51
N SER A 304 -2.69 -6.88 -4.48
CA SER A 304 -1.92 -5.76 -3.93
C SER A 304 -0.45 -6.13 -3.78
N CYS A 305 0.45 -5.31 -4.29
CA CYS A 305 1.89 -5.55 -4.17
C CYS A 305 2.43 -5.10 -2.81
N GLY A 306 2.35 -3.80 -2.50
CA GLY A 306 2.88 -3.23 -1.25
C GLY A 306 3.03 -1.72 -1.23
N CYS A 307 2.94 -1.06 -2.39
CA CYS A 307 3.07 0.39 -2.55
C CYS A 307 1.73 1.14 -2.52
N PHE A 308 0.63 0.50 -2.09
CA PHE A 308 -0.67 1.15 -1.98
C PHE A 308 -0.63 2.37 -1.05
N GLU A 309 -1.36 3.42 -1.42
CA GLU A 309 -1.51 4.63 -0.61
C GLU A 309 -2.43 4.39 0.60
N THR A 310 -3.45 3.54 0.40
CA THR A 310 -4.43 3.19 1.44
C THR A 310 -4.73 1.69 1.46
N ILE A 311 -5.22 1.20 2.60
CA ILE A 311 -5.72 -0.16 2.78
C ILE A 311 -7.18 -0.08 3.17
N GLY A 312 -8.04 -0.77 2.43
CA GLY A 312 -9.37 -1.16 2.87
C GLY A 312 -9.29 -2.43 3.71
N PHE A 313 -9.96 -2.45 4.86
CA PHE A 313 -10.03 -3.60 5.77
C PHE A 313 -11.48 -3.89 6.15
N TYR A 314 -11.88 -5.15 6.06
CA TYR A 314 -13.24 -5.56 6.39
C TYR A 314 -13.39 -5.84 7.89
N MET A 315 -14.52 -5.41 8.46
CA MET A 315 -14.91 -5.63 9.84
C MET A 315 -16.23 -6.42 9.85
N PRO A 316 -16.18 -7.75 9.99
CA PRO A 316 -17.37 -8.61 9.97
C PRO A 316 -18.43 -8.24 11.02
N GLU A 317 -18.01 -7.76 12.19
CA GLU A 317 -18.88 -7.44 13.33
C GLU A 317 -19.86 -6.29 13.04
N VAL A 318 -19.52 -5.43 12.08
CA VAL A 318 -20.35 -4.32 11.62
C VAL A 318 -20.71 -4.45 10.13
N ASP A 319 -20.33 -5.57 9.50
CA ASP A 319 -20.58 -5.85 8.08
C ASP A 319 -20.13 -4.67 7.18
N GLY A 320 -18.94 -4.12 7.45
CA GLY A 320 -18.48 -2.86 6.86
C GLY A 320 -16.99 -2.83 6.55
N ILE A 321 -16.58 -1.91 5.68
CA ILE A 321 -15.19 -1.71 5.26
C ILE A 321 -14.66 -0.42 5.88
N GLY A 322 -13.50 -0.49 6.51
CA GLY A 322 -12.73 0.66 6.96
C GLY A 322 -11.59 1.00 6.00
N PHE A 323 -11.14 2.25 5.95
CA PHE A 323 -9.97 2.66 5.16
C PHE A 323 -8.95 3.43 5.99
N VAL A 324 -7.67 3.10 5.80
CA VAL A 324 -6.54 3.77 6.45
C VAL A 324 -5.44 4.11 5.45
N HIS A 325 -4.83 5.29 5.59
CA HIS A 325 -3.67 5.69 4.78
C HIS A 325 -2.36 5.28 5.46
N ARG A 326 -1.27 5.21 4.68
CA ARG A 326 0.06 4.77 5.15
C ARG A 326 0.62 5.56 6.33
N GLY A 327 0.29 6.85 6.40
CA GLY A 327 0.77 7.77 7.44
C GLY A 327 0.03 7.69 8.76
N TYR A 328 -1.09 6.94 8.85
CA TYR A 328 -1.89 6.87 10.06
C TYR A 328 -1.09 6.26 11.23
N PRO A 329 -0.89 7.01 12.33
CA PRO A 329 0.05 6.61 13.40
C PRO A 329 -0.56 5.62 14.40
N ASP A 330 -1.89 5.58 14.47
CA ASP A 330 -2.63 4.86 15.48
C ASP A 330 -3.12 3.48 15.01
N VAL A 331 -3.90 2.84 15.87
CA VAL A 331 -4.56 1.57 15.60
C VAL A 331 -5.97 1.82 15.09
N ALA A 332 -6.39 1.09 14.04
CA ALA A 332 -7.74 1.15 13.51
C ALA A 332 -8.73 0.37 14.42
N PRO A 333 -10.05 0.51 14.26
CA PRO A 333 -11.04 -0.15 15.13
C PRO A 333 -10.93 -1.67 15.21
N ASN A 334 -10.35 -2.31 14.17
CA ASN A 334 -10.05 -3.75 14.15
C ASN A 334 -8.84 -4.15 15.02
N GLY A 335 -8.22 -3.23 15.74
CA GLY A 335 -7.07 -3.48 16.61
C GLY A 335 -5.72 -3.60 15.88
N LEU A 336 -5.65 -3.28 14.58
CA LEU A 336 -4.42 -3.38 13.80
C LEU A 336 -3.86 -1.99 13.41
N PRO A 337 -2.53 -1.76 13.52
CA PRO A 337 -1.88 -0.62 12.89
C PRO A 337 -1.73 -0.85 11.37
N PHE A 338 -1.50 0.23 10.60
CA PHE A 338 -1.29 0.16 9.15
C PHE A 338 -0.21 -0.86 8.76
N SER A 339 0.93 -0.89 9.47
CA SER A 339 2.06 -1.77 9.16
C SER A 339 1.70 -3.26 9.22
N THR A 340 0.85 -3.66 10.17
CA THR A 340 0.37 -5.03 10.30
C THR A 340 -0.60 -5.37 9.15
N MET A 341 -1.53 -4.47 8.84
CA MET A 341 -2.47 -4.66 7.73
C MET A 341 -1.73 -4.72 6.38
N ALA A 342 -0.72 -3.88 6.18
CA ALA A 342 0.09 -3.87 4.96
C ALA A 342 0.79 -5.23 4.73
N GLY A 343 1.28 -5.86 5.81
CA GLY A 343 1.88 -7.20 5.76
C GLY A 343 0.89 -8.31 5.41
N GLN A 344 -0.41 -8.12 5.67
CA GLN A 344 -1.46 -9.07 5.31
C GLN A 344 -2.05 -8.81 3.91
N THR A 345 -2.00 -7.56 3.45
CA THR A 345 -2.60 -7.11 2.18
C THR A 345 -1.68 -7.35 0.98
N GLY A 346 -0.39 -7.11 1.16
CA GLY A 346 0.60 -7.13 0.08
C GLY A 346 1.02 -8.53 -0.40
N GLY A 347 1.98 -8.56 -1.32
CA GLY A 347 2.62 -9.78 -1.82
C GLY A 347 1.97 -10.39 -3.07
N GLY A 348 1.06 -9.68 -3.72
CA GLY A 348 0.50 -10.09 -5.02
C GLY A 348 -0.49 -11.25 -4.92
N LYS A 349 -1.23 -11.34 -3.82
CA LYS A 349 -2.23 -12.38 -3.56
C LYS A 349 -3.64 -11.80 -3.53
N GLN A 350 -4.64 -12.64 -3.77
CA GLN A 350 -6.04 -12.28 -3.50
C GLN A 350 -6.35 -12.53 -2.04
N ILE A 351 -6.48 -11.46 -1.27
CA ILE A 351 -6.75 -11.50 0.16
C ILE A 351 -8.19 -11.02 0.38
N LEU A 352 -9.05 -11.91 0.87
CA LEU A 352 -10.38 -11.50 1.30
C LEU A 352 -10.27 -10.80 2.64
N GLY A 353 -10.88 -9.63 2.75
CA GLY A 353 -10.86 -8.83 3.97
C GLY A 353 -9.83 -7.69 3.96
N PHE A 354 -8.86 -7.69 3.05
CA PHE A 354 -7.89 -6.61 2.92
C PHE A 354 -7.60 -6.28 1.45
N LEU A 355 -7.64 -5.01 1.07
CA LEU A 355 -7.38 -4.57 -0.29
C LEU A 355 -6.61 -3.25 -0.30
N GLY A 356 -5.46 -3.23 -0.97
CA GLY A 356 -4.71 -2.01 -1.22
C GLY A 356 -5.34 -1.22 -2.37
N VAL A 357 -5.57 0.08 -2.15
CA VAL A 357 -6.12 0.98 -3.17
C VAL A 357 -5.40 2.34 -3.15
N GLY A 358 -5.32 2.97 -4.32
CA GLY A 358 -4.83 4.33 -4.49
C GLY A 358 -5.93 5.34 -4.17
N VAL A 359 -5.55 6.53 -3.74
CA VAL A 359 -6.48 7.61 -3.36
C VAL A 359 -7.38 8.02 -4.53
N ALA A 360 -6.86 7.96 -5.77
CA ALA A 360 -7.63 8.28 -6.96
C ALA A 360 -8.83 7.34 -7.19
N TYR A 361 -8.79 6.09 -6.70
CA TYR A 361 -9.90 5.14 -6.88
C TYR A 361 -11.17 5.57 -6.14
N PHE A 362 -11.07 6.34 -5.04
CA PHE A 362 -12.23 6.87 -4.34
C PHE A 362 -13.06 7.87 -5.18
N ARG A 363 -12.45 8.46 -6.23
CA ARG A 363 -13.15 9.35 -7.17
C ARG A 363 -13.97 8.59 -8.22
N SER A 364 -13.68 7.31 -8.39
CA SER A 364 -14.34 6.46 -9.38
C SER A 364 -15.80 6.24 -9.02
N LYS A 365 -16.68 6.37 -10.03
CA LYS A 365 -18.09 5.99 -9.88
C LYS A 365 -18.28 4.49 -9.67
N LYS A 366 -17.26 3.69 -10.00
CA LYS A 366 -17.24 2.23 -9.81
C LYS A 366 -16.53 1.80 -8.53
N PHE A 367 -16.17 2.73 -7.66
CA PHE A 367 -15.53 2.45 -6.38
C PHE A 367 -16.30 1.36 -5.61
N LEU A 368 -15.73 0.14 -5.59
CA LEU A 368 -16.30 -1.06 -4.96
C LEU A 368 -17.80 -1.26 -5.27
N GLN A 369 -18.24 -0.93 -6.48
CA GLN A 369 -19.67 -0.89 -6.81
C GLN A 369 -20.34 -2.26 -6.63
N ALA A 370 -19.60 -3.36 -6.83
CA ALA A 370 -20.14 -4.70 -6.65
C ALA A 370 -20.56 -4.98 -5.19
N ASP A 371 -19.91 -4.33 -4.24
CA ASP A 371 -20.09 -4.51 -2.79
C ASP A 371 -20.84 -3.35 -2.13
N GLY A 372 -21.45 -2.47 -2.93
CA GLY A 372 -22.25 -1.33 -2.45
C GLY A 372 -21.49 -0.01 -2.31
N GLY A 373 -20.22 0.04 -2.75
CA GLY A 373 -19.41 1.25 -2.80
C GLY A 373 -19.37 2.02 -1.48
N TRP A 374 -19.66 3.32 -1.52
CA TRP A 374 -19.66 4.18 -0.35
C TRP A 374 -20.61 3.72 0.76
N ARG A 375 -21.71 3.04 0.44
CA ARG A 375 -22.67 2.50 1.44
C ARG A 375 -22.10 1.35 2.27
N ARG A 376 -20.95 0.80 1.87
CA ARG A 376 -20.21 -0.23 2.58
C ARG A 376 -19.08 0.32 3.45
N VAL A 377 -18.72 1.59 3.27
CA VAL A 377 -17.65 2.25 4.03
C VAL A 377 -18.21 2.72 5.36
N VAL A 378 -17.65 2.23 6.47
CA VAL A 378 -18.15 2.53 7.82
C VAL A 378 -17.18 3.36 8.66
N TRP A 379 -15.89 3.33 8.31
CA TRP A 379 -14.85 4.01 9.06
C TRP A 379 -13.71 4.47 8.15
N MET A 380 -13.15 5.64 8.39
CA MET A 380 -11.96 6.14 7.70
C MET A 380 -11.09 6.94 8.64
N ALA A 381 -9.77 6.84 8.50
CA ALA A 381 -8.87 7.78 9.14
C ALA A 381 -9.25 9.21 8.75
N LYS A 382 -9.35 10.13 9.73
CA LYS A 382 -9.89 11.47 9.54
C LYS A 382 -9.15 12.25 8.45
N GLU A 383 -7.83 12.20 8.45
CA GLU A 383 -6.99 12.87 7.45
C GLU A 383 -7.31 12.39 6.03
N LEU A 384 -7.47 11.07 5.85
CA LEU A 384 -7.89 10.50 4.57
C LEU A 384 -9.29 11.01 4.20
N LYS A 385 -10.26 10.91 5.13
CA LYS A 385 -11.65 11.36 4.90
C LYS A 385 -11.72 12.84 4.52
N ASP A 386 -10.93 13.70 5.15
CA ASP A 386 -10.84 15.12 4.84
C ASP A 386 -10.23 15.35 3.44
N ARG A 387 -9.15 14.63 3.11
CA ARG A 387 -8.45 14.72 1.80
C ARG A 387 -9.36 14.36 0.63
N ILE A 388 -10.27 13.40 0.80
CA ILE A 388 -11.18 12.95 -0.27
C ILE A 388 -12.64 13.32 -0.02
N LYS A 389 -12.91 14.30 0.85
CA LYS A 389 -14.27 14.66 1.27
C LYS A 389 -15.23 14.90 0.11
N ASP A 390 -14.73 15.54 -0.95
CA ASP A 390 -15.51 15.86 -2.14
C ASP A 390 -15.89 14.63 -2.98
N CYS A 391 -15.18 13.51 -2.81
CA CYS A 391 -15.43 12.24 -3.46
C CYS A 391 -16.56 11.45 -2.78
N ILE A 392 -16.82 11.73 -1.50
CA ILE A 392 -17.82 11.02 -0.70
C ILE A 392 -19.21 11.59 -1.03
N PRO A 393 -20.20 10.76 -1.39
CA PRO A 393 -21.59 11.17 -1.57
C PRO A 393 -22.13 11.90 -0.34
N GLU A 394 -22.88 12.98 -0.56
CA GLU A 394 -23.34 13.87 0.52
C GLU A 394 -24.08 13.12 1.63
N GLU A 395 -24.91 12.14 1.25
CA GLU A 395 -25.69 11.30 2.15
C GLU A 395 -24.87 10.32 3.00
N MET A 396 -23.61 10.07 2.61
CA MET A 396 -22.69 9.17 3.32
C MET A 396 -21.65 9.90 4.16
N ARG A 397 -21.39 11.20 3.89
CA ARG A 397 -20.33 11.98 4.56
C ARG A 397 -20.39 11.92 6.08
N ASP A 398 -21.58 12.14 6.65
CA ASP A 398 -21.79 12.16 8.11
C ASP A 398 -22.06 10.77 8.70
N LYS A 399 -22.13 9.73 7.86
CA LYS A 399 -22.38 8.35 8.28
C LYS A 399 -21.12 7.51 8.43
N ILE A 400 -20.00 7.97 7.90
CA ILE A 400 -18.70 7.30 8.01
C ILE A 400 -17.99 7.78 9.28
N ALA A 401 -17.67 6.89 10.21
CA ALA A 401 -16.94 7.23 11.42
C ALA A 401 -15.47 7.56 11.14
N THR A 402 -14.84 8.26 12.07
CA THR A 402 -13.39 8.46 12.16
C THR A 402 -12.86 8.01 13.51
N GLU A 403 -11.56 8.12 13.74
CA GLU A 403 -10.94 7.92 15.06
C GLU A 403 -11.44 8.88 16.15
N GLU A 404 -12.10 9.98 15.77
CA GLU A 404 -12.77 10.90 16.71
C GLU A 404 -14.14 10.37 17.18
N ASP A 405 -14.79 9.54 16.36
CA ASP A 405 -16.13 9.00 16.60
C ASP A 405 -16.09 7.61 17.24
N ALA A 406 -15.16 6.76 16.77
CA ALA A 406 -15.02 5.39 17.21
C ALA A 406 -13.58 4.87 17.04
N LYS A 407 -13.01 4.37 18.15
CA LYS A 407 -11.68 3.74 18.21
C LYS A 407 -11.75 2.22 18.36
N THR A 408 -12.93 1.69 18.67
CA THR A 408 -13.19 0.26 18.85
C THR A 408 -14.40 -0.19 18.05
N LEU A 409 -14.52 -1.49 17.82
CA LEU A 409 -15.70 -2.07 17.14
C LEU A 409 -17.01 -1.79 17.87
N ASP A 410 -17.02 -1.79 19.20
CA ASP A 410 -18.23 -1.52 20.00
C ASP A 410 -18.68 -0.06 19.84
N GLU A 411 -17.75 0.89 19.94
CA GLU A 411 -18.02 2.31 19.69
C GLU A 411 -18.51 2.53 18.24
N LEU A 412 -17.90 1.85 17.28
CA LEU A 412 -18.29 1.93 15.88
C LEU A 412 -19.71 1.39 15.68
N LYS A 413 -20.05 0.27 16.30
CA LYS A 413 -21.38 -0.33 16.23
C LYS A 413 -22.46 0.63 16.71
N GLU A 414 -22.22 1.31 17.82
CA GLU A 414 -23.16 2.31 18.38
C GLU A 414 -23.25 3.58 17.52
N PHE A 415 -22.13 4.07 16.98
CA PHE A 415 -22.13 5.18 16.03
C PHE A 415 -22.99 4.89 14.80
N LEU A 416 -22.78 3.71 14.18
CA LEU A 416 -23.47 3.32 12.94
C LEU A 416 -24.99 3.18 13.13
N LYS A 417 -25.45 2.70 14.29
CA LYS A 417 -26.88 2.72 14.65
C LYS A 417 -27.42 4.14 14.75
N LYS A 418 -26.71 5.01 15.48
CA LYS A 418 -27.11 6.40 15.72
C LYS A 418 -27.28 7.20 14.43
N VAL A 419 -26.41 6.98 13.44
CA VAL A 419 -26.44 7.68 12.14
C VAL A 419 -27.28 6.96 11.08
N ASP A 420 -27.97 5.87 11.45
CA ASP A 420 -28.73 5.01 10.54
C ASP A 420 -27.92 4.63 9.29
N HIS A 421 -26.74 4.05 9.52
CA HIS A 421 -25.84 3.63 8.45
C HIS A 421 -26.48 2.51 7.61
N PRO A 422 -26.36 2.51 6.26
CA PRO A 422 -26.94 1.48 5.40
C PRO A 422 -26.65 0.03 5.82
N VAL A 423 -25.44 -0.26 6.31
CA VAL A 423 -25.06 -1.60 6.79
C VAL A 423 -25.97 -2.15 7.91
N VAL A 424 -26.60 -1.29 8.71
CA VAL A 424 -27.45 -1.70 9.83
C VAL A 424 -28.72 -2.38 9.33
N LYS A 425 -29.33 -1.85 8.26
CA LYS A 425 -30.61 -2.36 7.68
C LYS A 425 -30.40 -3.26 6.45
N GLY A 426 -29.16 -3.34 5.98
CA GLY A 426 -28.77 -4.06 4.79
C GLY A 426 -28.46 -3.11 3.63
N VAL A 427 -27.34 -3.38 2.97
CA VAL A 427 -26.83 -2.55 1.89
C VAL A 427 -27.58 -2.86 0.60
N VAL A 428 -28.08 -1.81 -0.05
CA VAL A 428 -28.63 -1.86 -1.41
C VAL A 428 -27.57 -1.29 -2.35
N ARG A 429 -27.17 -2.08 -3.34
CA ARG A 429 -26.20 -1.69 -4.36
C ARG A 429 -26.85 -0.68 -5.31
N GLU A 430 -26.18 0.45 -5.53
CA GLU A 430 -26.79 1.57 -6.26
C GLU A 430 -26.94 1.32 -7.76
N VAL A 431 -26.01 0.58 -8.36
CA VAL A 431 -25.97 0.36 -9.81
C VAL A 431 -27.14 -0.48 -10.35
N ASP A 432 -27.78 -1.29 -9.52
CA ASP A 432 -28.88 -2.18 -9.92
C ASP A 432 -30.02 -2.29 -8.90
N GLY A 433 -29.92 -1.64 -7.74
CA GLY A 433 -30.92 -1.68 -6.68
C GLY A 433 -31.00 -3.02 -5.95
N GLN A 434 -30.04 -3.93 -6.13
CA GLN A 434 -30.06 -5.22 -5.45
C GLN A 434 -29.70 -5.06 -3.97
N LYS A 435 -30.51 -5.63 -3.06
CA LYS A 435 -30.12 -5.80 -1.66
C LYS A 435 -29.03 -6.88 -1.59
N ILE A 436 -27.81 -6.48 -1.26
CA ILE A 436 -26.63 -7.35 -1.24
C ILE A 436 -26.26 -7.84 0.16
N THR A 437 -26.75 -7.18 1.22
CA THR A 437 -26.66 -7.68 2.59
C THR A 437 -27.97 -7.54 3.34
N ASP A 438 -28.24 -8.44 4.28
CA ASP A 438 -29.51 -8.52 4.99
C ASP A 438 -29.69 -7.45 6.07
N GLY A 439 -28.59 -6.88 6.57
CA GLY A 439 -28.55 -6.00 7.74
C GLY A 439 -28.10 -6.76 8.98
N TRP A 440 -27.97 -6.05 10.09
CA TRP A 440 -27.61 -6.67 11.35
C TRP A 440 -28.81 -7.41 11.94
N VAL A 441 -28.59 -8.64 12.41
CA VAL A 441 -29.57 -9.33 13.23
C VAL A 441 -29.46 -8.72 14.63
N GLU A 442 -30.50 -8.03 15.10
CA GLU A 442 -30.55 -7.63 16.50
C GLU A 442 -30.61 -8.90 17.36
N GLU A 443 -29.60 -9.10 18.22
CA GLU A 443 -29.62 -10.12 19.27
C GLU A 443 -30.59 -9.70 20.39
N GLU A 444 -31.82 -9.34 20.06
CA GLU A 444 -32.92 -9.14 21.00
C GLU A 444 -33.95 -10.26 20.73
N GLU A 445 -33.75 -11.44 21.32
CA GLU A 445 -34.85 -12.39 21.68
C GLU A 445 -34.35 -13.74 22.26
N VAL A 446 -33.08 -14.13 22.09
CA VAL A 446 -32.63 -15.48 22.55
C VAL A 446 -32.37 -15.56 24.06
N VAL A 447 -32.21 -14.43 24.76
CA VAL A 447 -31.91 -14.42 26.21
C VAL A 447 -33.18 -14.53 27.06
N GLU A 448 -34.32 -13.98 26.61
CA GLU A 448 -35.57 -14.07 27.37
C GLU A 448 -36.20 -15.47 27.29
N GLU A 449 -36.18 -16.13 26.13
CA GLU A 449 -36.75 -17.47 25.98
C GLU A 449 -35.95 -18.52 26.77
N ALA A 450 -34.61 -18.43 26.76
CA ALA A 450 -33.74 -19.33 27.53
C ALA A 450 -33.83 -19.09 29.05
N ALA A 451 -34.11 -17.86 29.50
CA ALA A 451 -34.31 -17.56 30.91
C ALA A 451 -35.69 -18.03 31.42
N GLU A 452 -36.74 -17.94 30.60
CA GLU A 452 -38.07 -18.46 30.94
C GLU A 452 -38.13 -20.00 30.93
N GLU A 453 -37.38 -20.66 30.04
CA GLU A 453 -37.39 -22.12 29.95
C GLU A 453 -36.62 -22.78 31.12
N VAL A 454 -35.52 -22.17 31.59
CA VAL A 454 -34.75 -22.64 32.76
C VAL A 454 -35.49 -22.40 34.08
N ALA A 455 -36.36 -21.39 34.16
CA ALA A 455 -37.13 -21.09 35.37
C ALA A 455 -38.28 -22.08 35.67
N LYS A 456 -38.65 -22.96 34.72
CA LYS A 456 -39.80 -23.89 34.87
C LYS A 456 -39.43 -25.35 35.17
N ALA A 457 -38.17 -25.71 35.32
CA ALA A 457 -37.76 -27.09 35.64
C ALA A 457 -37.53 -27.29 37.17
N PRO A 458 -38.13 -28.30 37.82
CA PRO A 458 -37.91 -28.53 39.25
C PRO A 458 -36.52 -29.15 39.52
N ALA A 459 -35.85 -28.67 40.56
CA ALA A 459 -34.52 -29.12 40.98
C ALA A 459 -34.57 -30.51 41.66
N GLU A 460 -33.82 -31.47 41.14
CA GLU A 460 -33.46 -32.71 41.84
C GLU A 460 -32.00 -32.66 42.32
N ALA A 461 -31.81 -33.08 43.58
CA ALA A 461 -30.56 -32.96 44.33
C ALA A 461 -29.52 -34.05 43.97
N ALA A 462 -28.26 -33.63 43.81
CA ALA A 462 -27.11 -34.53 43.64
C ALA A 462 -26.50 -34.95 44.99
N PRO A 463 -26.05 -36.20 45.16
CA PRO A 463 -25.41 -36.66 46.40
C PRO A 463 -23.89 -36.40 46.43
N ALA A 464 -23.39 -36.19 47.65
CA ALA A 464 -22.01 -35.84 47.99
C ALA A 464 -20.99 -36.99 47.79
N GLN A 465 -19.76 -36.62 47.43
CA GLN A 465 -18.59 -37.53 47.42
C GLN A 465 -17.69 -37.33 48.66
N PRO A 466 -17.00 -38.40 49.14
CA PRO A 466 -16.19 -38.34 50.34
C PRO A 466 -14.73 -37.92 50.06
N THR A 467 -14.17 -37.19 51.03
CA THR A 467 -12.77 -36.73 51.12
C THR A 467 -11.83 -37.80 51.68
N MET A 468 -10.58 -37.87 51.21
CA MET A 468 -9.43 -38.49 51.92
C MET A 468 -8.09 -38.07 51.25
N PRO A 469 -6.92 -38.18 51.93
CA PRO A 469 -6.18 -37.02 52.46
C PRO A 469 -4.79 -36.78 51.84
N MET A 470 -4.24 -35.58 52.09
CA MET A 470 -2.89 -35.13 51.70
C MET A 470 -1.76 -35.78 52.51
N GLN A 471 -0.61 -36.00 51.85
CA GLN A 471 0.70 -36.16 52.49
C GLN A 471 1.72 -35.14 51.92
N PRO A 472 2.72 -34.68 52.71
CA PRO A 472 3.54 -33.52 52.38
C PRO A 472 4.97 -33.89 51.91
N MET A 473 5.74 -32.84 51.57
CA MET A 473 7.19 -32.76 51.28
C MET A 473 7.57 -32.86 49.79
N GLN A 474 8.57 -32.14 49.24
CA GLN A 474 9.60 -31.23 49.74
C GLN A 474 10.19 -30.49 48.52
N MET A 475 10.62 -29.24 48.68
CA MET A 475 11.44 -28.52 47.69
C MET A 475 12.93 -28.84 47.91
N PRO A 476 13.73 -28.89 46.83
CA PRO A 476 14.98 -28.13 46.85
C PRO A 476 15.27 -27.39 45.53
N MET A 477 15.96 -26.25 45.70
CA MET A 477 16.55 -25.41 44.65
C MET A 477 17.65 -26.14 43.84
N GLN A 478 17.81 -25.80 42.56
CA GLN A 478 19.03 -25.19 41.97
C GLN A 478 18.95 -25.09 40.42
N MET A 479 19.39 -23.93 39.92
CA MET A 479 19.67 -23.50 38.52
C MET A 479 20.66 -24.44 37.80
N PRO A 480 20.79 -24.48 36.43
CA PRO A 480 21.02 -23.30 35.58
C PRO A 480 20.43 -23.28 34.15
N MET A 481 20.48 -22.08 33.58
CA MET A 481 20.13 -21.69 32.20
C MET A 481 20.86 -22.52 31.12
N PRO A 482 20.19 -22.95 30.02
CA PRO A 482 20.87 -23.41 28.82
C PRO A 482 20.96 -22.32 27.74
N GLN A 483 22.13 -22.27 27.12
CA GLN A 483 22.52 -21.43 25.99
C GLN A 483 21.65 -21.66 24.76
N PHE A 484 21.35 -20.56 24.05
CA PHE A 484 20.76 -20.57 22.72
C PHE A 484 21.75 -21.19 21.71
N GLN A 485 21.38 -22.34 21.16
CA GLN A 485 22.02 -22.95 20.00
C GLN A 485 21.05 -22.88 18.82
N MET A 486 21.48 -22.23 17.73
CA MET A 486 20.72 -22.09 16.48
C MET A 486 20.41 -23.48 15.87
N PRO A 487 19.18 -23.75 15.39
CA PRO A 487 18.87 -25.04 14.78
C PRO A 487 19.27 -25.06 13.30
N THR A 488 20.12 -26.04 12.95
CA THR A 488 20.30 -26.53 11.58
C THR A 488 19.05 -27.31 11.13
N PRO A 489 18.69 -27.30 9.83
CA PRO A 489 17.45 -27.88 9.35
C PRO A 489 17.57 -29.41 9.25
N THR A 490 16.84 -30.12 10.12
CA THR A 490 16.68 -31.57 10.02
C THR A 490 15.33 -31.92 9.38
N ALA A 491 15.40 -32.79 8.38
CA ALA A 491 14.28 -33.34 7.64
C ALA A 491 13.25 -34.00 8.55
N ALA A 492 11.97 -33.75 8.27
CA ALA A 492 10.84 -34.32 9.00
C ALA A 492 10.79 -35.86 8.85
N PRO A 493 10.63 -36.63 9.94
CA PRO A 493 10.36 -38.05 9.84
C PRO A 493 8.92 -38.31 9.39
N ALA A 494 8.79 -39.08 8.33
CA ALA A 494 7.53 -39.62 7.84
C ALA A 494 6.93 -40.60 8.88
N GLY A 495 5.72 -40.32 9.35
CA GLY A 495 4.98 -41.23 10.23
C GLY A 495 4.02 -40.52 11.19
N GLY A 496 2.98 -39.89 10.66
CA GLY A 496 1.88 -39.34 11.46
C GLY A 496 0.68 -39.02 10.58
N VAL A 497 -0.52 -39.31 11.07
CA VAL A 497 -1.77 -38.96 10.37
C VAL A 497 -1.98 -37.45 10.51
N LYS A 498 -1.99 -36.73 9.38
CA LYS A 498 -2.34 -35.31 9.33
C LYS A 498 -3.84 -35.19 9.14
N LEU A 499 -4.55 -34.76 10.17
CA LEU A 499 -5.96 -34.35 10.10
C LEU A 499 -6.02 -32.84 9.98
N VAL A 500 -6.64 -32.33 8.91
CA VAL A 500 -6.96 -30.91 8.75
C VAL A 500 -8.47 -30.79 8.90
N ILE A 501 -8.92 -30.10 9.95
CA ILE A 501 -10.34 -29.85 10.23
C ILE A 501 -10.52 -28.34 10.21
N LYS A 502 -11.36 -27.84 9.31
CA LYS A 502 -11.77 -26.43 9.24
C LYS A 502 -13.21 -26.30 9.76
N ASP A 503 -13.47 -25.25 10.52
CA ASP A 503 -14.78 -24.90 11.11
C ASP A 503 -15.44 -25.96 12.01
N ALA A 504 -14.69 -26.52 12.97
CA ALA A 504 -15.23 -27.43 13.97
C ALA A 504 -14.89 -27.02 15.42
N LYS A 505 -15.86 -27.10 16.33
CA LYS A 505 -15.63 -27.03 17.78
C LYS A 505 -15.31 -28.44 18.31
N ILE A 506 -14.04 -28.67 18.65
CA ILE A 506 -13.59 -29.96 19.20
C ILE A 506 -13.56 -29.87 20.73
N LYS A 507 -14.35 -30.72 21.41
CA LYS A 507 -14.22 -30.97 22.86
C LYS A 507 -13.53 -32.31 23.08
N ILE A 508 -12.47 -32.30 23.89
CA ILE A 508 -11.72 -33.51 24.25
C ILE A 508 -11.76 -33.65 25.76
N ASP A 509 -12.41 -34.69 26.26
CA ASP A 509 -12.56 -34.89 27.71
C ASP A 509 -11.29 -35.45 28.37
N LYS A 510 -10.52 -36.30 27.66
CA LYS A 510 -9.25 -36.85 28.18
C LYS A 510 -8.33 -37.32 27.06
N VAL A 511 -7.06 -36.91 27.11
CA VAL A 511 -5.99 -37.41 26.24
C VAL A 511 -5.09 -38.36 27.03
N ILE A 512 -4.82 -39.56 26.48
CA ILE A 512 -3.88 -40.52 27.07
C ILE A 512 -2.76 -40.77 26.07
N VAL A 513 -1.56 -40.29 26.38
CA VAL A 513 -0.37 -40.55 25.57
C VAL A 513 0.37 -41.75 26.17
N ARG A 514 0.49 -42.84 25.41
CA ARG A 514 1.30 -44.01 25.79
C ARG A 514 2.59 -44.00 24.97
N LYS A 515 3.72 -44.22 25.63
CA LYS A 515 5.02 -44.39 24.98
C LYS A 515 5.00 -45.73 24.22
N ALA A 516 5.39 -45.72 22.95
CA ALA A 516 5.46 -46.95 22.16
C ALA A 516 6.55 -47.86 22.74
N GLU A 517 6.17 -49.09 23.13
CA GLU A 517 7.14 -50.12 23.51
C GLU A 517 7.86 -50.62 22.25
N GLU A 518 9.20 -50.56 22.28
CA GLU A 518 10.04 -51.18 21.26
C GLU A 518 9.83 -52.70 21.25
N LYS A 519 9.26 -53.22 20.16
CA LYS A 519 9.31 -54.64 19.87
C LYS A 519 10.76 -55.05 19.63
N LYS A 520 11.40 -55.69 20.61
CA LYS A 520 12.63 -56.46 20.42
C LYS A 520 12.38 -57.51 19.34
N LYS A 521 13.02 -57.35 18.17
CA LYS A 521 13.11 -58.42 17.15
C LYS A 521 14.03 -59.52 17.69
N LYS A 522 13.50 -60.75 17.75
CA LYS A 522 14.28 -61.99 17.69
C LYS A 522 14.55 -62.34 16.24
#